data_AF-A0A8C8SP65-F1
#
_entry.id   AF-A0A8C8SP65-F1
#
_cell.length_a   1.000
_cell.length_b   1.000
_cell.length_c   1.000
_cell.angle_alpha   90.00
_cell.angle_beta   90.00
_cell.angle_gamma   90.00
#
_symmetry.space_group_name_H-M   'P 1'
#
loop_
_entity.id
_entity.type
_entity.pdbx_description
1 polymer ?
#
loop_
_entity_poly.entity_id
_entity_poly.type
_entity_poly.pdbx_seq_one_letter_code
_entity_poly.pdbx_strand_id
1 'polypeptide(L)'
;KSCTTRRDHLVDTLKNLTKIELKEFNSKLTDIELKEDYTHIPRGELERAECVEIATLLISHYGKAYGVEVAISVLSGDAVAMGRPQREQPAPQLGMHFVDRHREQLIQRVTLVEGVMDKLLGDVLDNEEYQTIKAERTNPMKMRKLYEFTLSWNKYCKDQLYEALKDKCKFLVKDLEEE
;
A
#
# COMPACT_ATOMS: atom_id res chain seq x y z
N LYS A 1 -16.31 -19.00 30.22
CA LYS A 1 -17.22 -19.25 29.07
C LYS A 1 -17.33 -17.96 28.28
N SER A 2 -16.63 -17.85 27.15
CA SER A 2 -17.01 -16.97 26.05
C SER A 2 -16.51 -17.65 24.79
N CYS A 3 -17.43 -18.13 23.96
CA CYS A 3 -17.13 -18.74 22.68
C CYS A 3 -16.35 -17.72 21.85
N THR A 4 -15.12 -18.05 21.44
CA THR A 4 -14.34 -17.31 20.45
C THR A 4 -15.10 -17.38 19.12
N THR A 5 -16.11 -16.53 18.99
CA THR A 5 -17.02 -16.54 17.85
C THR A 5 -16.46 -15.55 16.83
N ARG A 6 -16.57 -15.82 15.53
CA ARG A 6 -16.12 -14.92 14.46
C ARG A 6 -16.59 -13.46 14.61
N ARG A 7 -17.70 -13.27 15.34
CA ARG A 7 -18.20 -11.99 15.83
C ARG A 7 -17.20 -11.22 16.69
N ASP A 8 -16.59 -11.85 17.69
CA ASP A 8 -15.69 -11.18 18.63
C ASP A 8 -14.44 -10.68 17.91
N HIS A 9 -13.90 -11.46 16.95
CA HIS A 9 -12.80 -11.01 16.09
C HIS A 9 -13.21 -9.81 15.22
N LEU A 10 -14.42 -9.82 14.67
CA LEU A 10 -14.95 -8.70 13.90
C LEU A 10 -15.10 -7.44 14.77
N VAL A 11 -15.65 -7.59 15.98
CA VAL A 11 -15.80 -6.48 16.94
C VAL A 11 -14.45 -5.93 17.36
N ASP A 12 -13.46 -6.79 17.63
CA ASP A 12 -12.11 -6.37 18.02
C ASP A 12 -11.43 -5.56 16.90
N THR A 13 -11.57 -6.03 15.66
CA THR A 13 -11.06 -5.33 14.48
C THR A 13 -11.72 -3.97 14.33
N LEU A 14 -13.06 -3.89 14.42
CA LEU A 14 -13.79 -2.62 14.33
C LEU A 14 -13.49 -1.67 15.50
N LYS A 15 -13.18 -2.19 16.70
CA LYS A 15 -12.78 -1.38 17.85
C LYS A 15 -11.37 -0.80 17.71
N ASN A 16 -10.50 -1.47 16.96
CA ASN A 16 -9.14 -1.01 16.71
C ASN A 16 -9.09 0.08 15.62
N LEU A 17 -10.19 0.29 14.89
CA LEU A 17 -10.32 1.36 13.90
C LEU A 17 -10.56 2.71 14.54
N THR A 18 -9.99 3.75 13.93
CA THR A 18 -10.27 5.13 14.31
C THR A 18 -11.65 5.57 13.84
N LYS A 19 -12.18 6.66 14.42
CA LYS A 19 -13.48 7.25 14.03
C LYS A 19 -13.53 7.65 12.53
N ILE A 20 -12.38 7.94 11.93
CA ILE A 20 -12.25 8.28 10.51
C ILE A 20 -12.38 7.00 9.69
N GLU A 21 -11.61 5.96 10.01
CA GLU A 21 -11.69 4.66 9.33
C GLU A 21 -13.06 4.01 9.48
N LEU A 22 -13.74 4.18 10.62
CA LEU A 22 -15.12 3.69 10.81
C LEU A 22 -16.12 4.40 9.88
N LYS A 23 -15.93 5.70 9.65
CA LYS A 23 -16.75 6.45 8.68
C LYS A 23 -16.49 6.01 7.25
N GLU A 24 -15.22 5.77 6.90
CA GLU A 24 -14.86 5.21 5.59
C GLU A 24 -15.41 3.81 5.40
N PHE A 25 -15.31 2.95 6.43
CA PHE A 25 -15.89 1.62 6.46
C PHE A 25 -17.40 1.67 6.21
N ASN A 26 -18.13 2.55 6.89
CA ASN A 26 -19.57 2.71 6.70
C ASN A 26 -19.93 3.18 5.29
N SER A 27 -19.16 4.13 4.74
CA SER A 27 -19.35 4.62 3.37
C SER A 27 -19.07 3.53 2.34
N LYS A 28 -18.02 2.74 2.54
CA LYS A 28 -17.67 1.62 1.68
C LYS A 28 -18.68 0.48 1.78
N LEU A 29 -19.20 0.18 2.97
CA LEU A 29 -20.21 -0.88 3.17
C LEU A 29 -21.50 -0.62 2.36
N THR A 30 -21.84 0.66 2.14
CA THR A 30 -22.94 1.05 1.25
C THR A 30 -22.61 1.09 -0.24
N ASP A 31 -21.33 1.00 -0.58
CA ASP A 31 -20.81 1.11 -1.96
C ASP A 31 -20.33 -0.24 -2.53
N ILE A 32 -20.18 -1.28 -1.69
CA ILE A 32 -19.74 -2.61 -2.17
C ILE A 32 -20.78 -3.20 -3.13
N GLU A 33 -20.36 -4.08 -4.05
CA GLU A 33 -21.30 -4.95 -4.76
C GLU A 33 -21.60 -6.20 -3.92
N LEU A 34 -22.84 -6.32 -3.43
CA LEU A 34 -23.32 -7.51 -2.75
C LEU A 34 -23.76 -8.58 -3.77
N LYS A 35 -23.76 -9.85 -3.36
CA LYS A 35 -24.36 -10.92 -4.17
C LYS A 35 -25.85 -10.63 -4.41
N GLU A 36 -26.38 -11.11 -5.54
CA GLU A 36 -27.71 -10.80 -6.09
C GLU A 36 -28.91 -10.97 -5.12
N ASP A 37 -28.72 -11.64 -3.97
CA ASP A 37 -29.75 -11.87 -2.95
C ASP A 37 -29.62 -11.01 -1.67
N TYR A 38 -28.62 -10.13 -1.57
CA TYR A 38 -28.35 -9.34 -0.37
C TYR A 38 -28.56 -7.84 -0.59
N THR A 39 -29.16 -7.19 0.39
CA THR A 39 -29.40 -5.74 0.37
C THR A 39 -28.38 -4.98 1.23
N HIS A 40 -28.09 -3.74 0.84
CA HIS A 40 -27.19 -2.88 1.62
C HIS A 40 -27.86 -2.42 2.91
N ILE A 41 -27.09 -2.47 4.01
CA ILE A 41 -27.49 -1.84 5.26
C ILE A 41 -27.48 -0.32 5.05
N PRO A 42 -28.57 0.39 5.37
CA PRO A 42 -28.64 1.82 5.14
C PRO A 42 -27.58 2.56 5.97
N ARG A 43 -26.87 3.48 5.30
CA ARG A 43 -25.79 4.29 5.89
C ARG A 43 -26.19 4.96 7.21
N GLY A 44 -27.44 5.42 7.31
CA GLY A 44 -27.95 6.10 8.51
C GLY A 44 -28.02 5.20 9.76
N GLU A 45 -28.20 3.88 9.60
CA GLU A 45 -28.14 2.94 10.72
C GLU A 45 -26.68 2.68 11.14
N LEU A 46 -25.78 2.57 10.17
CA LEU A 46 -24.35 2.36 10.41
C LEU A 46 -23.68 3.58 11.06
N GLU A 47 -24.05 4.80 10.67
CA GLU A 47 -23.50 6.03 11.25
C GLU A 47 -23.97 6.27 12.69
N ARG A 48 -25.10 5.69 13.08
CA ARG A 48 -25.65 5.77 14.44
C ARG A 48 -25.19 4.63 15.33
N ALA A 49 -24.80 3.50 14.74
CA ALA A 49 -24.34 2.31 15.42
C ALA A 49 -22.87 2.42 15.83
N GLU A 50 -22.54 1.88 17.01
CA GLU A 50 -21.15 1.72 17.45
C GLU A 50 -20.53 0.42 16.90
N CYS A 51 -19.20 0.24 17.01
CA CYS A 51 -18.47 -0.91 16.45
C CYS A 51 -19.11 -2.28 16.80
N VAL A 52 -19.63 -2.41 18.01
CA VAL A 52 -20.31 -3.64 18.47
C VAL A 52 -21.64 -3.84 17.75
N GLU A 53 -22.40 -2.76 17.54
CA GLU A 53 -23.68 -2.79 16.83
C GLU A 53 -23.47 -3.04 15.34
N ILE A 54 -22.47 -2.41 14.73
CA ILE A 54 -22.09 -2.63 13.33
C ILE A 54 -21.74 -4.11 13.08
N ALA A 55 -20.92 -4.73 13.93
CA ALA A 55 -20.64 -6.17 13.85
C ALA A 55 -21.89 -7.04 14.01
N THR A 56 -22.88 -6.57 14.78
CA THR A 56 -24.17 -7.25 14.94
C THR A 56 -25.02 -7.15 13.70
N LEU A 57 -25.11 -5.95 13.13
CA LEU A 57 -25.85 -5.71 11.90
C LEU A 57 -25.27 -6.53 10.75
N LEU A 58 -23.94 -6.54 10.59
CA LEU A 58 -23.26 -7.37 9.59
C LEU A 58 -23.62 -8.86 9.75
N ILE A 59 -23.56 -9.39 10.97
CA ILE A 59 -23.81 -10.81 11.22
C ILE A 59 -25.31 -11.14 11.18
N SER A 60 -26.18 -10.23 11.57
CA SER A 60 -27.62 -10.41 11.58
C SER A 60 -28.22 -10.29 10.18
N HIS A 61 -27.65 -9.40 9.36
CA HIS A 61 -28.15 -9.08 8.03
C HIS A 61 -27.52 -9.97 6.95
N TYR A 62 -26.19 -10.16 7.00
CA TYR A 62 -25.46 -10.98 6.02
C TYR A 62 -25.17 -12.40 6.53
N GLY A 63 -25.34 -12.67 7.83
CA GLY A 63 -25.01 -13.96 8.44
C GLY A 63 -23.57 -14.04 8.96
N LYS A 64 -23.29 -15.04 9.81
CA LYS A 64 -21.99 -15.20 10.50
C LYS A 64 -20.80 -15.49 9.57
N ALA A 65 -21.03 -16.08 8.40
CA ALA A 65 -19.97 -16.39 7.44
C ALA A 65 -19.75 -15.20 6.51
N TYR A 66 -20.78 -14.82 5.77
CA TYR A 66 -20.70 -13.77 4.77
C TYR A 66 -20.51 -12.36 5.38
N GLY A 67 -21.10 -12.07 6.55
CA GLY A 67 -20.91 -10.77 7.21
C GLY A 67 -19.46 -10.51 7.65
N VAL A 68 -18.68 -11.57 7.92
CA VAL A 68 -17.25 -11.45 8.23
C VAL A 68 -16.44 -11.26 6.96
N GLU A 69 -16.76 -11.99 5.89
CA GLU A 69 -16.13 -11.83 4.57
C GLU A 69 -16.35 -10.43 4.00
N VAL A 70 -17.59 -9.92 4.08
CA VAL A 70 -17.94 -8.55 3.68
C VAL A 70 -17.14 -7.53 4.50
N ALA A 71 -17.09 -7.70 5.82
CA ALA A 71 -16.34 -6.78 6.67
C ALA A 71 -14.84 -6.79 6.34
N ILE A 72 -14.25 -7.97 6.11
CA ILE A 72 -12.85 -8.08 5.68
C ILE A 72 -12.65 -7.41 4.32
N SER A 73 -13.57 -7.62 3.37
CA SER A 73 -13.48 -7.01 2.03
C SER A 73 -13.53 -5.48 2.09
N VAL A 74 -14.42 -4.94 2.93
CA VAL A 74 -14.57 -3.49 3.14
C VAL A 74 -13.35 -2.89 3.86
N LEU A 75 -12.83 -3.59 4.86
CA LEU A 75 -11.64 -3.17 5.62
C LEU A 75 -10.36 -3.25 4.79
N SER A 76 -10.23 -4.30 3.99
CA SER A 76 -9.08 -4.49 3.09
C SER A 76 -9.15 -3.62 1.84
N GLY A 77 -10.30 -3.03 1.52
CA GLY A 77 -10.45 -2.13 0.37
C GLY A 77 -10.45 -2.82 -1.00
N ASP A 78 -10.53 -4.14 -1.02
CA ASP A 78 -10.71 -4.92 -2.25
C ASP A 78 -12.20 -4.87 -2.65
N ALA A 79 -12.55 -3.89 -3.48
CA ALA A 79 -13.71 -4.01 -4.35
C ALA A 79 -13.40 -5.16 -5.32
N VAL A 80 -14.03 -6.31 -5.07
CA VAL A 80 -13.82 -7.55 -5.83
C VAL A 80 -14.48 -7.41 -7.21
N ALA A 81 -13.83 -6.69 -8.12
CA ALA A 81 -14.15 -6.71 -9.54
C ALA A 81 -13.68 -8.04 -10.15
N MET A 82 -14.42 -9.12 -9.87
CA MET A 82 -14.28 -10.38 -10.59
C MET A 82 -14.89 -10.20 -11.99
N GLY A 83 -14.06 -9.80 -12.97
CA GLY A 83 -14.58 -9.59 -14.32
C GLY A 83 -13.65 -9.20 -15.47
N ARG A 84 -12.35 -9.55 -15.52
CA ARG A 84 -11.55 -9.81 -16.76
C ARG A 84 -10.04 -9.87 -16.49
N PRO A 85 -9.24 -10.62 -17.28
CA PRO A 85 -7.79 -10.58 -17.17
C PRO A 85 -7.29 -9.36 -17.95
N GLN A 86 -7.03 -8.26 -17.25
CA GLN A 86 -6.21 -7.17 -17.80
C GLN A 86 -5.00 -6.94 -16.89
N ARG A 87 -3.85 -7.07 -17.55
CA ARG A 87 -2.48 -6.81 -17.13
C ARG A 87 -2.35 -6.01 -15.83
N GLU A 88 -1.66 -6.63 -14.89
CA GLU A 88 -1.00 -6.09 -13.71
C GLU A 88 -0.80 -4.56 -13.77
N GLN A 89 -1.69 -3.82 -13.14
CA GLN A 89 -1.40 -2.50 -12.60
C GLN A 89 -1.56 -2.60 -11.08
N PRO A 90 -0.49 -2.35 -10.29
CA PRO A 90 -0.58 -2.45 -8.84
C PRO A 90 -1.36 -1.26 -8.28
N ALA A 91 -2.23 -1.55 -7.31
CA ALA A 91 -3.07 -0.62 -6.57
C ALA A 91 -2.27 0.59 -6.00
N PRO A 92 -2.91 1.76 -5.81
CA PRO A 92 -2.23 2.93 -5.26
C PRO A 92 -1.79 2.66 -3.82
N GLN A 93 -0.49 2.36 -3.66
CA GLN A 93 0.16 2.17 -2.36
C GLN A 93 0.31 3.53 -1.67
N LEU A 94 -0.76 3.95 -1.00
CA LEU A 94 -0.87 5.20 -0.26
C LEU A 94 0.00 5.10 1.01
N GLY A 95 1.29 5.44 0.85
CA GLY A 95 2.29 5.39 1.92
C GLY A 95 3.70 4.99 1.45
N MET A 96 3.85 4.48 0.23
CA MET A 96 5.16 4.17 -0.34
C MET A 96 5.85 5.44 -0.87
N HIS A 97 7.16 5.55 -0.58
CA HIS A 97 8.01 6.60 -1.13
C HIS A 97 8.15 6.46 -2.65
N PHE A 98 8.37 7.56 -3.36
CA PHE A 98 8.51 7.57 -4.84
C PHE A 98 9.53 6.54 -5.32
N VAL A 99 10.68 6.44 -4.65
CA VAL A 99 11.75 5.50 -5.04
C VAL A 99 11.38 4.04 -4.82
N ASP A 100 10.54 3.74 -3.82
CA ASP A 100 10.02 2.38 -3.61
C ASP A 100 8.93 2.05 -4.63
N ARG A 101 8.03 3.02 -4.88
CA ARG A 101 6.93 2.88 -5.85
C ARG A 101 7.46 2.60 -7.25
N HIS A 102 8.47 3.37 -7.68
CA HIS A 102 9.02 3.27 -9.02
C HIS A 102 10.33 2.49 -9.10
N ARG A 103 10.56 1.57 -8.15
CA ARG A 103 11.82 0.83 -8.02
C ARG A 103 12.26 0.17 -9.32
N GLU A 104 11.36 -0.53 -9.99
CA GLU A 104 11.68 -1.25 -11.23
C GLU A 104 11.99 -0.30 -12.38
N GLN A 105 11.20 0.76 -12.57
CA GLN A 105 11.47 1.73 -13.62
C GLN A 105 12.80 2.45 -13.37
N LEU A 106 13.11 2.78 -12.12
CA LEU A 106 14.39 3.39 -11.75
C LEU A 106 15.56 2.43 -11.98
N ILE A 107 15.42 1.14 -11.67
CA ILE A 107 16.46 0.14 -11.94
C ILE A 107 16.71 -0.01 -13.44
N GLN A 108 15.68 -0.02 -14.28
CA GLN A 108 15.83 -0.27 -15.71
C GLN A 108 16.19 0.97 -16.52
N ARG A 109 15.66 2.14 -16.16
CA ARG A 109 15.74 3.35 -16.99
C ARG A 109 16.84 4.32 -16.53
N VAL A 110 17.35 4.20 -15.30
CA VAL A 110 18.47 5.05 -14.86
C VAL A 110 19.75 4.61 -15.54
N THR A 111 20.23 5.45 -16.46
CA THR A 111 21.50 5.26 -17.16
C THR A 111 22.67 5.86 -16.41
N LEU A 112 22.43 6.91 -15.60
CA LEU A 112 23.45 7.67 -14.87
C LEU A 112 23.55 7.26 -13.39
N VAL A 113 23.66 5.96 -13.14
CA VAL A 113 23.72 5.41 -11.77
C VAL A 113 24.91 5.94 -10.99
N GLU A 114 26.08 6.06 -11.64
CA GLU A 114 27.29 6.56 -10.98
C GLU A 114 27.16 8.01 -10.50
N GLY A 115 26.47 8.86 -11.27
CA GLY A 115 26.22 10.24 -10.85
C GLY A 115 25.23 10.35 -9.69
N VAL A 116 24.30 9.39 -9.57
CA VAL A 116 23.37 9.30 -8.43
C VAL A 116 24.12 8.79 -7.19
N MET A 117 24.94 7.74 -7.35
CA MET A 117 25.77 7.21 -6.27
C MET A 117 26.78 8.22 -5.73
N ASP A 118 27.38 9.05 -6.59
CA ASP A 118 28.33 10.10 -6.19
C ASP A 118 27.69 11.15 -5.28
N LYS A 119 26.42 11.49 -5.52
CA LYS A 119 25.66 12.40 -4.63
C LYS A 119 25.25 11.75 -3.31
N LEU A 120 25.12 10.43 -3.28
CA LEU A 120 24.74 9.67 -2.09
C LEU A 120 25.95 9.29 -1.23
N LEU A 121 27.16 9.34 -1.81
CA LEU A 121 28.41 9.07 -1.12
C LEU A 121 28.67 10.14 -0.05
N GLY A 122 28.81 9.70 1.21
CA GLY A 122 29.09 10.57 2.36
C GLY A 122 27.86 11.03 3.14
N ASP A 123 26.67 10.97 2.55
CA ASP A 123 25.40 11.27 3.23
C ASP A 123 24.61 9.98 3.55
N VAL A 124 24.55 9.05 2.59
CA VAL A 124 23.70 7.86 2.64
C VAL A 124 24.49 6.57 2.45
N LEU A 125 25.56 6.62 1.65
CA LEU A 125 26.44 5.49 1.35
C LEU A 125 27.83 5.74 1.92
N ASP A 126 28.37 4.74 2.61
CA ASP A 126 29.78 4.69 2.96
C ASP A 126 30.65 4.33 1.76
N ASN A 127 31.96 4.60 1.86
CA ASN A 127 32.89 4.31 0.77
C ASN A 127 32.91 2.82 0.40
N GLU A 128 32.82 1.92 1.39
CA GLU A 128 32.80 0.47 1.16
C GLU A 128 31.54 0.02 0.40
N GLU A 129 30.37 0.54 0.78
CA GLU A 129 29.10 0.27 0.08
C GLU A 129 29.13 0.83 -1.34
N TYR A 130 29.63 2.04 -1.51
CA TYR A 130 29.81 2.67 -2.83
C TYR A 130 30.71 1.82 -3.74
N GLN A 131 31.86 1.34 -3.25
CA GLN A 131 32.74 0.47 -4.03
C GLN A 131 32.08 -0.86 -4.36
N THR A 132 31.32 -1.43 -3.41
CA THR A 132 30.59 -2.69 -3.59
C THR A 132 29.55 -2.57 -4.70
N ILE A 133 28.78 -1.48 -4.70
CA ILE A 133 27.79 -1.22 -5.75
C ILE A 133 28.50 -0.89 -7.06
N LYS A 134 29.57 -0.09 -7.05
CA LYS A 134 30.34 0.29 -8.24
C LYS A 134 30.99 -0.90 -8.94
N ALA A 135 31.40 -1.93 -8.19
CA ALA A 135 32.00 -3.16 -8.70
C ALA A 135 31.03 -4.02 -9.52
N GLU A 136 29.74 -3.72 -9.49
CA GLU A 136 28.72 -4.47 -10.22
C GLU A 136 28.80 -4.24 -11.74
N ARG A 137 28.52 -5.29 -12.51
CA ARG A 137 28.82 -5.32 -13.96
C ARG A 137 28.01 -4.36 -14.81
N THR A 138 26.77 -4.07 -14.42
CA THR A 138 25.84 -3.29 -15.25
C THR A 138 25.07 -2.28 -14.39
N ASN A 139 24.73 -1.14 -14.98
CA ASN A 139 23.92 -0.09 -14.35
C ASN A 139 22.64 -0.59 -13.65
N PRO A 140 21.80 -1.45 -14.27
CA PRO A 140 20.62 -1.98 -13.58
C PRO A 140 20.98 -2.86 -12.37
N MET A 141 22.06 -3.64 -12.45
CA MET A 141 22.50 -4.41 -11.29
C MET A 141 23.04 -3.50 -10.18
N LYS A 142 23.77 -2.42 -10.52
CA LYS A 142 24.19 -1.37 -9.57
C LYS A 142 22.99 -0.79 -8.82
N MET A 143 21.93 -0.39 -9.55
CA MET A 143 20.71 0.11 -8.91
C MET A 143 20.01 -0.95 -8.08
N ARG A 144 19.90 -2.19 -8.57
CA ARG A 144 19.29 -3.29 -7.79
C ARG A 144 20.04 -3.53 -6.48
N LYS A 145 21.37 -3.51 -6.52
CA LYS A 145 22.23 -3.67 -5.36
C LYS A 145 22.08 -2.50 -4.39
N LEU A 146 22.02 -1.27 -4.89
CA LEU A 146 21.70 -0.07 -4.10
C LEU A 146 20.35 -0.23 -3.37
N TYR A 147 19.32 -0.74 -4.06
CA TYR A 147 18.03 -1.05 -3.41
C TYR A 147 18.10 -2.20 -2.40
N GLU A 148 19.08 -3.11 -2.46
CA GLU A 148 19.27 -4.12 -1.42
C GLU A 148 19.62 -3.46 -0.08
N PHE A 149 20.40 -2.38 -0.12
CA PHE A 149 20.70 -1.55 1.04
C PHE A 149 19.52 -0.67 1.48
N THR A 150 18.58 -0.34 0.57
CA THR A 150 17.42 0.52 0.90
C THR A 150 16.45 -0.07 1.93
N LEU A 151 16.49 -1.39 2.20
CA LEU A 151 15.71 -2.00 3.29
C LEU A 151 16.20 -1.52 4.68
N SER A 152 17.45 -1.09 4.77
CA SER A 152 18.05 -0.52 5.98
C SER A 152 17.94 1.01 6.02
N TRP A 153 17.47 1.64 4.94
CA TRP A 153 17.48 3.09 4.77
C TRP A 153 16.20 3.75 5.30
N ASN A 154 16.38 4.74 6.17
CA ASN A 154 15.29 5.55 6.68
C ASN A 154 14.72 6.50 5.61
N LYS A 155 13.57 7.12 5.88
CA LYS A 155 12.90 8.05 4.97
C LYS A 155 13.84 9.13 4.40
N TYR A 156 14.75 9.68 5.21
CA TYR A 156 15.76 10.66 4.77
C TYR A 156 16.63 10.16 3.62
N CYS A 157 17.12 8.92 3.70
CA CYS A 157 17.95 8.31 2.66
C CYS A 157 17.16 8.16 1.33
N LYS A 158 15.86 7.88 1.43
CA LYS A 158 14.96 7.78 0.27
C LYS A 158 14.72 9.15 -0.37
N ASP A 159 14.57 10.19 0.43
CA ASP A 159 14.48 11.58 -0.04
C ASP A 159 15.78 12.00 -0.75
N GLN A 160 16.95 11.66 -0.20
CA GLN A 160 18.25 11.95 -0.84
C GLN A 160 18.41 11.19 -2.17
N LEU A 161 17.98 9.94 -2.25
CA LEU A 161 17.99 9.18 -3.51
C LEU A 161 17.07 9.83 -4.55
N TYR A 162 15.88 10.26 -4.15
CA TYR A 162 14.95 10.99 -5.03
C TYR A 162 15.56 12.30 -5.52
N GLU A 163 16.15 13.11 -4.64
CA GLU A 163 16.80 14.36 -5.03
C GLU A 163 17.99 14.14 -5.98
N ALA A 164 18.81 13.10 -5.73
CA ALA A 164 19.90 12.73 -6.62
C ALA A 164 19.38 12.28 -8.01
N LEU A 165 18.29 11.52 -8.05
CA LEU A 165 17.61 11.14 -9.29
C LEU A 165 17.03 12.35 -10.02
N LYS A 166 16.45 13.31 -9.30
CA LYS A 166 15.89 14.53 -9.86
C LYS A 166 16.96 15.44 -10.46
N ASP A 167 18.14 15.48 -9.87
CA ASP A 167 19.28 16.25 -10.39
C ASP A 167 19.89 15.61 -11.64
N LYS A 168 20.18 14.31 -11.59
CA LYS A 168 20.88 13.61 -12.68
C LYS A 168 19.95 13.16 -13.81
N CYS A 169 18.74 12.74 -13.45
CA CYS A 169 17.78 12.09 -14.32
C CYS A 169 16.43 12.83 -14.30
N LYS A 170 16.44 14.17 -14.30
CA LYS A 170 15.24 15.02 -14.24
C LYS A 170 14.11 14.62 -15.20
N PHE A 171 14.46 14.18 -16.41
CA PHE A 171 13.49 13.79 -17.43
C PHE A 171 12.82 12.46 -17.07
N LEU A 172 13.59 11.52 -16.52
CA LEU A 172 13.05 10.24 -16.06
C LEU A 172 12.16 10.42 -14.83
N VAL A 173 12.56 11.28 -13.89
CA VAL A 173 11.74 11.53 -12.69
C VAL A 173 10.41 12.15 -13.09
N LYS A 174 10.40 13.16 -13.98
CA LYS A 174 9.15 13.74 -14.49
C LYS A 174 8.26 12.72 -15.20
N ASP A 175 8.84 11.90 -16.08
CA ASP A 175 8.11 10.83 -16.79
C ASP A 175 7.46 9.84 -15.81
N LEU A 176 8.14 9.51 -14.70
CA LEU A 176 7.64 8.61 -13.66
C LEU A 176 6.67 9.29 -12.67
N GLU A 177 6.75 10.60 -12.47
CA GLU A 177 5.79 11.37 -11.66
C GLU A 177 4.45 11.58 -12.38
N GLU A 178 4.46 11.53 -13.71
CA GLU A 178 3.27 11.67 -14.57
C GLU A 178 2.60 10.31 -14.89
N GLU A 179 3.18 9.18 -14.44
CA GLU A 179 2.70 7.79 -14.63
C GLU A 179 1.87 7.30 -13.43
#